data_AF-A0A1M5JQ13-F1
#
_entry.id   AF-A0A1M5JQ13-F1
#
_cell.length_a   1.000
_cell.length_b   1.000
_cell.length_c   1.000
_cell.angle_alpha   90.00
_cell.angle_beta   90.00
_cell.angle_gamma   90.00
#
_symmetry.space_group_name_H-M   'P 1'
#
loop_
_entity.id
_entity.type
_entity.pdbx_description
1 polymer ?
#
loop_
_entity_poly.entity_id
_entity_poly.type
_entity_poly.pdbx_seq_one_letter_code
_entity_poly.pdbx_strand_id
1 'polypeptide(L)'
;MNNAIDRVISDSPIMEGRSKRIYEYKDDLLLVELIPSLTSYTYDRHELVEGTDVLRLDFYEKAVGVLREKGINTAFVERVDPRRYIAQRCSNPPFEVIVKNFAIGSTLKFYPGLFEKYAEFENPIVKFDYRTDPEDQPIAADYIREYGVDPEVLKTIALKVNKALKEWMSDLVLVDFCLIFGKNSRGEYVVTSEISPDGMRLKSESGRSLDKDLFRKGASHEDIRKEWTRLLNLI
;
A
#
# COMPACT_ATOMS: atom_id res chain seq x y z
N MET A 1 10.10 -22.21 15.36
CA MET A 1 9.35 -21.49 16.42
C MET A 1 7.85 -21.38 16.08
N ASN A 2 7.24 -22.32 15.33
CA ASN A 2 5.87 -22.15 14.79
C ASN A 2 4.72 -22.57 15.74
N ASN A 3 5.00 -23.34 16.81
CA ASN A 3 3.93 -23.97 17.60
C ASN A 3 3.13 -23.05 18.53
N ALA A 4 3.59 -21.81 18.79
CA ALA A 4 2.92 -20.91 19.73
C ALA A 4 1.85 -20.02 19.07
N ILE A 5 2.01 -19.75 17.77
CA ILE A 5 1.13 -18.84 17.02
C ILE A 5 -0.12 -19.59 16.56
N ASP A 6 0.05 -20.82 16.04
CA ASP A 6 -1.07 -21.65 15.55
C ASP A 6 -2.08 -22.04 16.66
N ARG A 7 -1.74 -21.83 17.94
CA ARG A 7 -2.65 -22.09 19.07
C ARG A 7 -3.56 -20.92 19.44
N VAL A 8 -3.35 -19.74 18.84
CA VAL A 8 -4.01 -18.48 19.27
C VAL A 8 -4.58 -17.68 18.09
N ILE A 9 -4.57 -18.24 16.89
CA ILE A 9 -5.21 -17.66 15.71
C ILE A 9 -6.60 -18.29 15.58
N SER A 10 -7.58 -17.54 15.09
CA SER A 10 -8.88 -18.09 14.71
C SER A 10 -8.76 -19.16 13.61
N ASP A 11 -9.61 -20.19 13.65
CA ASP A 11 -9.61 -21.27 12.65
C ASP A 11 -9.88 -20.77 11.22
N SER A 12 -10.61 -19.66 11.09
CA SER A 12 -10.94 -19.00 9.82
C SER A 12 -10.62 -17.50 9.88
N PRO A 13 -10.36 -16.86 8.72
CA PRO A 13 -10.16 -15.41 8.67
C PRO A 13 -11.46 -14.68 9.00
N ILE A 14 -11.36 -13.61 9.79
CA ILE A 14 -12.47 -12.67 10.05
C ILE A 14 -12.75 -11.76 8.87
N MET A 15 -11.77 -11.60 7.97
CA MET A 15 -11.91 -10.86 6.73
C MET A 15 -10.95 -11.43 5.70
N GLU A 16 -11.45 -11.70 4.50
CA GLU A 16 -10.66 -12.07 3.34
C GLU A 16 -10.89 -11.05 2.23
N GLY A 17 -9.82 -10.34 1.88
CA GLY A 17 -9.78 -9.46 0.72
C GLY A 17 -9.00 -10.13 -0.42
N ARG A 18 -8.80 -9.38 -1.51
CA ARG A 18 -8.12 -9.92 -2.69
C ARG A 18 -6.67 -10.30 -2.44
N SER A 19 -5.94 -9.53 -1.61
CA SER A 19 -4.50 -9.71 -1.37
C SER A 19 -4.12 -10.05 0.07
N LYS A 20 -5.11 -10.17 0.97
CA LYS A 20 -4.88 -10.37 2.41
C LYS A 20 -5.99 -11.19 3.05
N ARG A 21 -5.61 -12.06 3.97
CA ARG A 21 -6.49 -12.65 4.99
C ARG A 21 -6.15 -12.06 6.34
N ILE A 22 -7.17 -11.74 7.12
CA ILE A 22 -7.04 -11.18 8.46
C ILE A 22 -7.66 -12.15 9.44
N TYR A 23 -6.91 -12.49 10.48
CA TYR A 23 -7.34 -13.38 11.55
C TYR A 23 -7.30 -12.65 12.89
N GLU A 24 -8.17 -13.07 13.80
CA GLU A 24 -8.03 -12.67 15.20
C GLU A 24 -6.68 -13.14 15.73
N TYR A 25 -6.01 -12.25 16.47
CA TYR A 25 -4.85 -12.57 17.26
C TYR A 25 -5.02 -11.90 18.64
N LYS A 26 -4.23 -12.32 19.62
CA LYS A 26 -4.35 -11.92 21.04
C LYS A 26 -4.73 -10.44 21.25
N ASP A 27 -5.63 -10.20 22.20
CA ASP A 27 -6.04 -8.86 22.62
C ASP A 27 -6.50 -7.97 21.43
N ASP A 28 -5.89 -6.80 21.25
CA ASP A 28 -6.17 -5.85 20.15
C ASP A 28 -5.24 -6.03 18.95
N LEU A 29 -4.76 -7.25 18.69
CA LEU A 29 -3.86 -7.55 17.59
C LEU A 29 -4.54 -8.42 16.53
N LEU A 30 -3.98 -8.37 15.33
CA LEU A 30 -4.43 -9.10 14.17
C LEU A 30 -3.25 -9.84 13.57
N LEU A 31 -3.48 -11.06 13.10
CA LEU A 31 -2.55 -11.70 12.18
C LEU A 31 -3.02 -11.39 10.76
N VAL A 32 -2.12 -10.85 9.96
CA VAL A 32 -2.37 -10.60 8.54
C VAL A 32 -1.52 -11.55 7.72
N GLU A 33 -2.17 -12.33 6.86
CA GLU A 33 -1.54 -13.18 5.87
C GLU A 33 -1.66 -12.54 4.49
N LEU A 34 -0.53 -12.35 3.81
CA LEU A 34 -0.52 -11.90 2.42
C LEU A 34 -0.86 -13.06 1.48
N ILE A 35 -1.84 -12.85 0.60
CA ILE A 35 -2.16 -13.77 -0.49
C ILE A 35 -1.26 -13.41 -1.68
N PRO A 36 -0.62 -14.35 -2.39
CA PRO A 36 0.25 -14.07 -3.53
C PRO A 36 -0.53 -13.62 -4.77
N SER A 37 -1.57 -12.80 -4.63
CA SER A 37 -2.39 -12.34 -5.74
C SER A 37 -1.94 -10.97 -6.26
N LEU A 38 -2.07 -10.78 -7.57
CA LEU A 38 -1.99 -9.46 -8.21
C LEU A 38 -3.28 -9.20 -8.98
N THR A 39 -3.81 -7.98 -8.83
CA THR A 39 -5.06 -7.55 -9.47
C THR A 39 -4.86 -6.27 -10.26
N SER A 40 -5.46 -6.22 -11.45
CA SER A 40 -5.50 -5.06 -12.33
C SER A 40 -6.89 -4.89 -12.93
N TYR A 41 -7.66 -3.94 -12.43
CA TYR A 41 -8.98 -3.59 -12.96
C TYR A 41 -8.93 -3.07 -14.40
N THR A 42 -7.94 -2.23 -14.71
CA THR A 42 -7.77 -1.64 -16.06
C THR A 42 -7.65 -2.68 -17.17
N TYR A 43 -7.18 -3.89 -16.82
CA TYR A 43 -6.93 -4.97 -17.76
C TYR A 43 -7.74 -6.22 -17.42
N ASP A 44 -8.73 -6.11 -16.52
CA ASP A 44 -9.55 -7.21 -16.00
C ASP A 44 -8.74 -8.49 -15.71
N ARG A 45 -7.62 -8.31 -14.98
CA ARG A 45 -6.63 -9.37 -14.73
C ARG A 45 -6.51 -9.63 -13.23
N HIS A 46 -6.68 -10.88 -12.82
CA HIS A 46 -6.47 -11.34 -11.45
C HIS A 46 -5.79 -12.70 -11.47
N GLU A 47 -4.61 -12.81 -10.85
CA GLU A 47 -3.82 -14.04 -10.86
C GLU A 47 -3.09 -14.25 -9.54
N LEU A 48 -2.86 -15.53 -9.20
CA LEU A 48 -1.90 -15.92 -8.17
C LEU A 48 -0.50 -15.95 -8.80
N VAL A 49 0.37 -15.09 -8.30
CA VAL A 49 1.78 -14.94 -8.66
C VAL A 49 2.62 -15.31 -7.43
N GLU A 50 2.85 -16.61 -7.24
CA GLU A 50 3.57 -17.15 -6.09
C GLU A 50 4.91 -16.45 -5.84
N GLY A 51 5.21 -16.21 -4.56
CA GLY A 51 6.40 -15.51 -4.08
C GLY A 51 6.26 -13.98 -4.02
N THR A 52 5.22 -13.39 -4.64
CA THR A 52 4.99 -11.94 -4.55
C THR A 52 4.51 -11.51 -3.17
N ASP A 53 3.81 -12.36 -2.43
CA ASP A 53 3.47 -12.19 -1.02
C ASP A 53 4.72 -12.00 -0.14
N VAL A 54 5.73 -12.87 -0.32
CA VAL A 54 6.98 -12.79 0.44
C VAL A 54 7.73 -11.50 0.13
N LEU A 55 7.92 -11.21 -1.16
CA LEU A 55 8.64 -10.00 -1.61
C LEU A 55 7.91 -8.71 -1.16
N ARG A 56 6.58 -8.74 -1.12
CA ARG A 56 5.77 -7.64 -0.60
C ARG A 56 5.97 -7.43 0.90
N LEU A 57 6.02 -8.51 1.67
CA LEU A 57 6.26 -8.41 3.11
C LEU A 57 7.70 -7.95 3.41
N ASP A 58 8.69 -8.43 2.66
CA ASP A 58 10.08 -7.97 2.76
C ASP A 58 10.18 -6.46 2.53
N PHE A 59 9.52 -5.96 1.49
CA PHE A 59 9.50 -4.52 1.20
C PHE A 59 8.79 -3.76 2.32
N TYR A 60 7.63 -4.25 2.75
CA TYR A 60 6.81 -3.58 3.75
C TYR A 60 7.54 -3.47 5.09
N GLU A 61 8.25 -4.51 5.53
CA GLU A 61 9.05 -4.50 6.75
C GLU A 61 10.16 -3.43 6.70
N LYS A 62 10.89 -3.33 5.56
CA LYS A 62 11.87 -2.26 5.35
C LYS A 62 11.23 -0.86 5.38
N ALA A 63 10.11 -0.69 4.67
CA ALA A 63 9.38 0.58 4.61
C ALA A 63 8.90 1.02 6.01
N VAL A 64 8.39 0.08 6.82
CA VAL A 64 7.98 0.35 8.20
C VAL A 64 9.15 0.85 9.05
N GLY A 65 10.35 0.27 8.89
CA GLY A 65 11.57 0.76 9.55
C GLY A 65 11.82 2.24 9.26
N VAL A 66 11.84 2.60 7.97
CA VAL A 66 12.02 3.98 7.49
C VAL A 66 10.95 4.92 8.04
N LEU A 67 9.68 4.50 8.02
CA LEU A 67 8.58 5.33 8.53
C LEU A 67 8.69 5.56 10.04
N ARG A 68 9.06 4.53 10.81
CA ARG A 68 9.25 4.63 12.27
C ARG A 68 10.39 5.58 12.63
N GLU A 69 11.50 5.55 11.91
CA GLU A 69 12.63 6.49 12.10
C GLU A 69 12.21 7.95 11.88
N LYS A 70 11.24 8.20 11.00
CA LYS A 70 10.67 9.52 10.76
C LYS A 70 9.51 9.85 11.71
N GLY A 71 9.21 9.00 12.69
CA GLY A 71 8.12 9.17 13.65
C GLY A 71 6.74 9.12 12.97
N ILE A 72 6.55 8.18 12.04
CA ILE A 72 5.26 7.89 11.40
C ILE A 72 4.74 6.56 11.94
N ASN A 73 3.53 6.57 12.48
CA ASN A 73 2.94 5.39 13.08
C ASN A 73 2.34 4.47 12.01
N THR A 74 2.65 3.17 12.12
CA THR A 74 2.12 2.10 11.28
C THR A 74 1.42 1.06 12.15
N ALA A 75 0.38 0.40 11.64
CA ALA A 75 -0.26 -0.71 12.33
C ALA A 75 0.63 -1.95 12.41
N PHE A 76 1.63 -2.10 11.52
CA PHE A 76 2.61 -3.18 11.59
C PHE A 76 3.28 -3.22 12.97
N VAL A 77 3.25 -4.38 13.62
CA VAL A 77 3.91 -4.66 14.89
C VAL A 77 5.23 -5.39 14.62
N GLU A 78 5.13 -6.63 14.14
CA GLU A 78 6.27 -7.50 13.87
C GLU A 78 5.96 -8.53 12.78
N ARG A 79 7.01 -9.02 12.13
CA ARG A 79 6.91 -10.13 11.19
C ARG A 79 6.85 -11.46 11.93
N VAL A 80 5.99 -12.36 11.45
CA VAL A 80 5.85 -13.72 11.99
C VAL A 80 6.63 -14.72 11.16
N ASP A 81 6.47 -14.67 9.85
CA ASP A 81 7.08 -15.60 8.90
C ASP A 81 7.17 -14.97 7.50
N PRO A 82 7.54 -15.71 6.44
CA PRO A 82 7.71 -15.13 5.11
C PRO A 82 6.51 -14.35 4.56
N ARG A 83 5.27 -14.69 4.94
CA ARG A 83 4.05 -14.07 4.38
C ARG A 83 3.06 -13.54 5.42
N ARG A 84 3.32 -13.73 6.71
CA ARG A 84 2.45 -13.29 7.81
C ARG A 84 3.14 -12.29 8.73
N TYR A 85 2.36 -11.33 9.22
CA TYR A 85 2.80 -10.34 10.20
C TYR A 85 1.68 -10.01 11.19
N ILE A 86 2.06 -9.48 12.35
CA ILE A 86 1.14 -8.96 13.36
C ILE A 86 0.88 -7.47 13.10
N ALA A 87 -0.38 -7.08 13.18
CA ALA A 87 -0.81 -5.69 13.09
C ALA A 87 -1.67 -5.29 14.29
N GLN A 88 -1.63 -4.02 14.68
CA GLN A 88 -2.59 -3.45 15.62
C GLN A 88 -3.97 -3.36 14.98
N ARG A 89 -5.01 -3.77 15.71
CA ARG A 89 -6.40 -3.55 15.32
C ARG A 89 -6.68 -2.04 15.27
N CYS A 90 -7.21 -1.60 14.14
CA CYS A 90 -7.57 -0.20 13.89
C CYS A 90 -8.98 -0.10 13.34
N SER A 91 -9.66 1.01 13.63
CA SER A 91 -10.90 1.37 12.95
C SER A 91 -10.56 2.10 11.64
N ASN A 92 -10.76 1.42 10.52
CA ASN A 92 -10.40 1.93 9.21
C ASN A 92 -11.62 2.54 8.50
N PRO A 93 -11.65 3.86 8.24
CA PRO A 93 -12.64 4.42 7.33
C PRO A 93 -12.48 3.83 5.91
N PRO A 94 -13.53 3.84 5.09
CA PRO A 94 -13.53 3.23 3.76
C PRO A 94 -12.88 4.15 2.72
N PHE A 95 -11.73 4.75 3.04
CA PHE A 95 -11.03 5.70 2.17
C PHE A 95 -9.61 5.24 1.88
N GLU A 96 -9.20 5.42 0.63
CA GLU A 96 -7.81 5.39 0.19
C GLU A 96 -7.26 6.82 0.09
N VAL A 97 -5.99 6.98 0.43
CA VAL A 97 -5.25 8.23 0.32
C VAL A 97 -4.10 8.01 -0.65
N ILE A 98 -4.20 8.60 -1.83
CA ILE A 98 -3.25 8.41 -2.92
C ILE A 98 -2.39 9.66 -3.03
N VAL A 99 -1.07 9.46 -2.93
CA VAL A 99 -0.10 10.54 -3.15
C VAL A 99 0.50 10.38 -4.54
N LYS A 100 0.47 11.45 -5.33
CA LYS A 100 1.01 11.49 -6.69
C LYS A 100 2.12 12.52 -6.79
N ASN A 101 3.30 12.07 -7.21
CA ASN A 101 4.41 12.96 -7.60
C ASN A 101 4.38 13.27 -9.10
N PHE A 102 3.73 12.41 -9.91
CA PHE A 102 3.60 12.60 -11.35
C PHE A 102 2.18 12.32 -11.85
N ALA A 103 1.79 12.94 -12.96
CA ALA A 103 0.50 12.72 -13.61
C ALA A 103 0.45 11.36 -14.32
N ILE A 104 -0.28 10.39 -13.73
CA ILE A 104 -0.54 9.07 -14.33
C ILE A 104 -1.82 8.43 -13.78
N GLY A 105 -2.31 7.42 -14.50
CA GLY A 105 -3.41 6.56 -14.05
C GLY A 105 -4.72 7.34 -13.99
N SER A 106 -5.39 7.27 -12.85
CA SER A 106 -6.66 7.96 -12.60
C SER A 106 -6.61 9.46 -12.89
N THR A 107 -5.47 10.13 -12.66
CA THR A 107 -5.31 11.55 -13.02
C THR A 107 -5.57 11.82 -14.50
N LEU A 108 -5.00 11.01 -15.39
CA LEU A 108 -5.17 11.20 -16.84
C LEU A 108 -6.53 10.69 -17.33
N LYS A 109 -7.12 9.70 -16.64
CA LYS A 109 -8.48 9.19 -16.90
C LYS A 109 -9.55 10.24 -16.58
N PHE A 110 -9.46 10.89 -15.41
CA PHE A 110 -10.48 11.81 -14.93
C PHE A 110 -10.28 13.26 -15.40
N TYR A 111 -9.05 13.66 -15.74
CA TYR A 111 -8.73 15.02 -16.18
C TYR A 111 -8.04 15.02 -17.55
N PRO A 112 -8.73 14.57 -18.61
CA PRO A 112 -8.14 14.46 -19.95
C PRO A 112 -7.68 15.82 -20.47
N GLY A 113 -6.43 15.89 -20.94
CA GLY A 113 -5.83 17.10 -21.51
C GLY A 113 -5.33 18.13 -20.49
N LEU A 114 -5.54 17.91 -19.20
CA LEU A 114 -5.07 18.85 -18.17
C LEU A 114 -3.56 18.72 -17.89
N PHE A 115 -3.03 17.51 -17.93
CA PHE A 115 -1.62 17.22 -17.68
C PHE A 115 -1.07 16.25 -18.72
N GLU A 116 0.19 16.46 -19.10
CA GLU A 116 0.92 15.47 -19.89
C GLU A 116 1.25 14.23 -19.06
N LYS A 117 1.35 13.07 -19.72
CA LYS A 117 1.67 11.81 -19.05
C LYS A 117 3.08 11.87 -18.47
N TYR A 118 3.21 11.58 -17.18
CA TYR A 118 4.44 11.74 -16.39
C TYR A 118 4.91 13.20 -16.25
N ALA A 119 4.03 14.20 -16.39
CA ALA A 119 4.33 15.53 -15.88
C ALA A 119 4.59 15.46 -14.36
N GLU A 120 5.74 15.96 -13.91
CA GLU A 120 6.07 16.06 -12.49
C GLU A 120 5.26 17.18 -11.85
N PHE A 121 4.72 16.94 -10.66
CA PHE A 121 4.05 17.97 -9.89
C PHE A 121 5.06 18.71 -9.01
N GLU A 122 5.10 20.03 -9.11
CA GLU A 122 5.90 20.87 -8.20
C GLU A 122 5.58 20.60 -6.73
N ASN A 123 4.30 20.35 -6.44
CA ASN A 123 3.81 19.93 -5.14
C ASN A 123 3.07 18.59 -5.29
N PRO A 124 3.45 17.54 -4.54
CA PRO A 124 2.76 16.25 -4.60
C PRO A 124 1.26 16.41 -4.34
N ILE A 125 0.45 15.79 -5.19
CA ILE A 125 -1.01 15.81 -5.08
C ILE A 125 -1.43 14.71 -4.12
N VAL A 126 -2.28 15.04 -3.15
CA VAL A 126 -2.99 14.05 -2.32
C VAL A 126 -4.44 14.02 -2.76
N LYS A 127 -4.89 12.85 -3.20
CA LYS A 127 -6.26 12.58 -3.63
C LYS A 127 -6.85 11.47 -2.76
N PHE A 128 -8.16 11.51 -2.60
CA PHE A 128 -8.91 10.47 -1.91
C PHE A 128 -9.75 9.63 -2.88
N ASP A 129 -9.93 8.37 -2.53
CA ASP A 129 -10.88 7.45 -3.17
C ASP A 129 -11.74 6.78 -2.09
N TYR A 130 -13.04 6.61 -2.35
CA TYR A 130 -13.95 5.81 -1.56
C TYR A 130 -13.85 4.35 -2.01
N ARG A 131 -13.52 3.48 -1.06
CA ARG A 131 -13.32 2.05 -1.29
C ARG A 131 -14.64 1.36 -1.53
N THR A 132 -14.85 0.85 -2.74
CA THR A 132 -16.09 0.16 -3.11
C THR A 132 -15.84 -0.84 -4.23
N ASP A 133 -16.62 -1.91 -4.26
CA ASP A 133 -16.61 -2.83 -5.39
C ASP A 133 -17.54 -2.31 -6.52
N PRO A 134 -17.20 -2.54 -7.79
CA PRO A 134 -16.00 -3.23 -8.27
C PRO A 134 -14.76 -2.33 -8.41
N GLU A 135 -14.90 -1.00 -8.47
CA GLU A 135 -13.79 -0.04 -8.63
C GLU A 135 -14.00 1.13 -7.67
N ASP A 136 -12.94 1.50 -6.95
CA ASP A 136 -12.95 2.63 -6.02
C ASP A 136 -13.28 3.95 -6.74
N GLN A 137 -13.95 4.86 -6.04
CA GLN A 137 -14.51 6.07 -6.63
C GLN A 137 -13.86 7.34 -6.06
N PRO A 138 -13.51 8.34 -6.90
CA PRO A 138 -13.05 9.63 -6.42
C PRO A 138 -14.04 10.26 -5.45
N ILE A 139 -13.54 10.72 -4.30
CA ILE A 139 -14.36 11.37 -3.28
C ILE A 139 -13.77 12.72 -2.89
N ALA A 140 -14.64 13.71 -2.73
CA ALA A 140 -14.23 15.04 -2.27
C ALA A 140 -13.96 15.04 -0.75
N ALA A 141 -13.04 15.89 -0.31
CA ALA A 141 -12.64 16.02 1.09
C ALA A 141 -13.81 16.37 2.02
N ASP A 142 -14.82 17.09 1.53
CA ASP A 142 -15.99 17.47 2.34
C ASP A 142 -16.85 16.27 2.73
N TYR A 143 -17.00 15.27 1.85
CA TYR A 143 -17.70 14.02 2.22
C TYR A 143 -16.92 13.19 3.23
N ILE A 144 -15.58 13.23 3.18
CA ILE A 144 -14.72 12.57 4.17
C ILE A 144 -14.89 13.24 5.55
N ARG A 145 -14.98 14.57 5.56
CA ARG A 145 -15.24 15.35 6.77
C ARG A 145 -16.63 15.08 7.34
N GLU A 146 -17.64 14.99 6.49
CA GLU A 146 -19.01 14.60 6.88
C GLU A 146 -19.04 13.19 7.50
N TYR A 147 -18.21 12.27 7.01
CA TYR A 147 -18.04 10.94 7.61
C TYR A 147 -17.36 10.97 9.00
N GLY A 148 -16.79 12.11 9.42
CA GLY A 148 -16.11 12.27 10.70
C GLY A 148 -14.60 11.99 10.66
N VAL A 149 -13.99 12.05 9.48
CA VAL A 149 -12.53 11.92 9.28
C VAL A 149 -11.96 13.26 8.87
N ASP A 150 -10.81 13.66 9.43
CA ASP A 150 -10.14 14.90 9.04
C ASP A 150 -9.20 14.66 7.83
N PRO A 151 -9.58 15.10 6.62
CA PRO A 151 -8.76 14.89 5.43
C PRO A 151 -7.43 15.66 5.47
N GLU A 152 -7.33 16.78 6.19
CA GLU A 152 -6.10 17.58 6.24
C GLU A 152 -5.03 16.89 7.11
N VAL A 153 -5.46 16.21 8.19
CA VAL A 153 -4.55 15.36 8.97
C VAL A 153 -4.05 14.18 8.15
N LEU A 154 -4.94 13.49 7.42
CA LEU A 154 -4.54 12.39 6.54
C LEU A 154 -3.56 12.86 5.46
N LYS A 155 -3.84 14.00 4.83
CA LYS A 155 -2.96 14.63 3.84
C LYS A 155 -1.59 14.96 4.40
N THR A 156 -1.54 15.54 5.61
CA THR A 156 -0.29 15.88 6.29
C THR A 156 0.56 14.63 6.53
N ILE A 157 -0.03 13.56 7.05
CA ILE A 157 0.69 12.30 7.29
C ILE A 157 1.11 11.65 5.97
N ALA A 158 0.25 11.65 4.95
CA ALA A 158 0.56 11.08 3.64
C ALA A 158 1.72 11.81 2.94
N LEU A 159 1.81 13.13 3.05
CA LEU A 159 2.95 13.90 2.54
C LEU A 159 4.24 13.64 3.34
N LYS A 160 4.13 13.42 4.66
CA LYS A 160 5.26 13.00 5.49
C LYS A 160 5.77 11.61 5.09
N VAL A 161 4.87 10.67 4.79
CA VAL A 161 5.19 9.36 4.21
C VAL A 161 5.87 9.53 2.85
N ASN A 162 5.33 10.37 1.96
CA ASN A 162 5.93 10.61 0.64
C ASN A 162 7.36 11.11 0.75
N LYS A 163 7.62 12.09 1.63
CA LYS A 163 8.97 12.59 1.87
C LYS A 163 9.90 11.48 2.37
N ALA A 164 9.47 10.69 3.36
CA ALA A 164 10.26 9.58 3.89
C ALA A 164 10.59 8.53 2.82
N LEU A 165 9.62 8.15 2.00
CA LEU A 165 9.80 7.18 0.92
C LEU A 165 10.68 7.72 -0.22
N LYS A 166 10.54 9.01 -0.59
CA LYS A 166 11.43 9.66 -1.58
C LYS A 166 12.88 9.75 -1.10
N GLU A 167 13.09 10.03 0.18
CA GLU A 167 14.43 10.06 0.79
C GLU A 167 15.06 8.66 0.83
N TRP A 168 14.29 7.63 1.20
CA TRP A 168 14.79 6.25 1.26
C TRP A 168 15.11 5.68 -0.13
N MET A 169 14.27 5.96 -1.12
CA MET A 169 14.40 5.45 -2.48
C MET A 169 14.94 6.53 -3.43
N SER A 170 15.95 7.28 -3.01
CA SER A 170 16.46 8.45 -3.75
C SER A 170 16.97 8.14 -5.16
N ASP A 171 17.44 6.92 -5.38
CA ASP A 171 17.96 6.44 -6.66
C ASP A 171 16.85 5.88 -7.58
N LEU A 172 15.59 5.98 -7.12
CA LEU A 172 14.40 5.53 -7.83
C LEU A 172 13.43 6.70 -8.03
N VAL A 173 12.53 6.55 -9.00
CA VAL A 173 11.45 7.50 -9.25
C VAL A 173 10.17 6.96 -8.61
N LEU A 174 9.80 7.52 -7.45
CA LEU A 174 8.51 7.29 -6.81
C LEU A 174 7.41 8.09 -7.52
N VAL A 175 6.64 7.42 -8.36
CA VAL A 175 5.63 8.04 -9.22
C VAL A 175 4.36 8.37 -8.45
N ASP A 176 3.77 7.38 -7.80
CA ASP A 176 2.64 7.51 -6.89
C ASP A 176 2.54 6.30 -5.95
N PHE A 177 1.76 6.42 -4.87
CA PHE A 177 1.43 5.30 -3.98
C PHE A 177 0.09 5.55 -3.26
N CYS A 178 -0.49 4.47 -2.76
CA CYS A 178 -1.75 4.48 -2.02
C CYS A 178 -1.54 4.06 -0.56
N LEU A 179 -2.23 4.75 0.35
CA LEU A 179 -2.28 4.45 1.78
C LEU A 179 -3.72 4.24 2.24
N ILE A 180 -3.87 3.41 3.26
CA ILE A 180 -5.11 3.32 4.05
C ILE A 180 -4.75 3.72 5.48
N PHE A 181 -5.54 4.64 6.04
CA PHE A 181 -5.41 5.06 7.43
C PHE A 181 -6.48 4.40 8.28
N GLY A 182 -6.16 4.22 9.56
CA GLY A 182 -7.12 3.84 10.60
C GLY A 182 -6.85 4.60 11.87
N LYS A 183 -7.79 4.55 12.82
CA LYS A 183 -7.57 5.00 14.20
C LYS A 183 -7.25 3.82 15.10
N ASN A 184 -6.16 3.92 15.85
CA ASN A 184 -5.81 2.94 16.88
C ASN A 184 -6.69 3.13 18.14
N SER A 185 -6.48 2.30 19.17
CA SER A 185 -7.21 2.38 20.44
C SER A 185 -7.03 3.70 21.21
N ARG A 186 -6.00 4.50 20.88
CA ARG A 186 -5.79 5.86 21.42
C ARG A 186 -6.47 6.95 20.59
N GLY A 187 -7.13 6.61 19.49
CA GLY A 187 -7.75 7.56 18.57
C GLY A 187 -6.78 8.26 17.60
N GLU A 188 -5.52 7.83 17.56
CA GLU A 188 -4.49 8.39 16.68
C GLU A 188 -4.58 7.78 15.28
N TYR A 189 -4.35 8.60 14.25
CA TYR A 189 -4.24 8.09 12.88
C TYR A 189 -2.93 7.32 12.68
N VAL A 190 -3.06 6.12 12.13
CA VAL A 190 -1.94 5.23 11.80
C VAL A 190 -2.08 4.70 10.37
N VAL A 191 -0.95 4.47 9.70
CA VAL A 191 -0.94 3.81 8.38
C VAL A 191 -1.22 2.33 8.59
N THR A 192 -2.29 1.81 8.01
CA THR A 192 -2.73 0.41 8.19
C THR A 192 -2.52 -0.44 6.94
N SER A 193 -2.43 0.20 5.77
CA SER A 193 -2.04 -0.47 4.53
C SER A 193 -0.60 -0.96 4.58
N GLU A 194 -0.38 -2.11 3.95
CA GLU A 194 0.94 -2.52 3.48
C GLU A 194 1.49 -1.49 2.47
N ILE A 195 2.77 -1.13 2.62
CA ILE A 195 3.51 -0.34 1.66
C ILE A 195 4.41 -1.31 0.89
N SER A 196 4.13 -1.51 -0.39
CA SER A 196 4.86 -2.46 -1.23
C SER A 196 4.70 -2.13 -2.72
N PRO A 197 5.46 -2.79 -3.63
CA PRO A 197 5.38 -2.56 -5.07
C PRO A 197 4.00 -2.88 -5.69
N ASP A 198 3.07 -3.48 -4.93
CA ASP A 198 1.67 -3.67 -5.33
C ASP A 198 0.83 -2.39 -5.20
N GLY A 199 1.11 -1.59 -4.17
CA GLY A 199 0.39 -0.37 -3.80
C GLY A 199 1.04 0.93 -4.27
N MET A 200 2.06 0.86 -5.13
CA MET A 200 2.78 2.03 -5.64
C MET A 200 3.23 1.87 -7.09
N ARG A 201 3.70 2.97 -7.67
CA ARG A 201 4.46 2.99 -8.93
C ARG A 201 5.87 3.45 -8.66
N LEU A 202 6.83 2.59 -8.99
CA LEU A 202 8.26 2.81 -8.82
C LEU A 202 8.96 2.56 -10.14
N LYS A 203 9.89 3.44 -10.48
CA LYS A 203 10.70 3.27 -11.68
C LYS A 203 12.18 3.42 -11.39
N SER A 204 13.01 2.78 -12.21
CA SER A 204 14.40 3.19 -12.33
C SER A 204 14.51 4.58 -12.97
N GLU A 205 15.67 5.22 -12.84
CA GLU A 205 15.97 6.46 -13.56
C GLU A 205 15.81 6.32 -15.09
N SER A 206 16.10 5.14 -15.63
CA SER A 206 15.87 4.81 -17.05
C SER A 206 14.39 4.59 -17.43
N GLY A 207 13.46 4.77 -16.49
CA GLY A 207 12.02 4.70 -16.74
C GLY A 207 11.41 3.29 -16.71
N ARG A 208 12.20 2.26 -16.38
CA ARG A 208 11.75 0.87 -16.24
C ARG A 208 10.85 0.73 -15.01
N SER A 209 9.71 0.05 -15.16
CA SER A 209 8.82 -0.26 -14.03
C SER A 209 9.45 -1.29 -13.10
N LEU A 210 9.37 -1.03 -11.79
CA LEU A 210 9.80 -1.92 -10.71
C LEU A 210 8.63 -2.36 -9.82
N ASP A 211 7.40 -2.07 -10.24
CA ASP A 211 6.16 -2.25 -9.48
C ASP A 211 5.14 -3.13 -10.23
N LYS A 212 3.91 -3.24 -9.70
CA LYS A 212 2.82 -4.01 -10.32
C LYS A 212 2.47 -3.57 -11.75
N ASP A 213 2.89 -2.40 -12.23
CA ASP A 213 2.78 -2.05 -13.65
C ASP A 213 3.45 -3.09 -14.57
N LEU A 214 4.42 -3.88 -14.09
CA LEU A 214 4.94 -5.06 -14.81
C LEU A 214 3.81 -6.06 -15.11
N PHE A 215 3.04 -6.44 -14.08
CA PHE A 215 1.86 -7.30 -14.22
C PHE A 215 0.79 -6.66 -15.11
N ARG A 216 0.51 -5.36 -14.94
CA ARG A 216 -0.45 -4.64 -15.79
C ARG A 216 -0.07 -4.66 -17.27
N LYS A 217 1.24 -4.68 -17.58
CA LYS A 217 1.79 -4.71 -18.95
C LYS A 217 2.04 -6.11 -19.49
N GLY A 218 1.63 -7.16 -18.77
CA GLY A 218 1.73 -8.54 -19.23
C GLY A 218 3.09 -9.20 -19.02
N ALA A 219 3.93 -8.70 -18.11
CA ALA A 219 5.16 -9.39 -17.74
C ALA A 219 4.87 -10.79 -17.16
N SER A 220 5.82 -11.72 -17.35
CA SER A 220 5.74 -13.07 -16.79
C SER A 220 5.86 -13.04 -15.26
N HIS A 221 5.36 -14.10 -14.60
CA HIS A 221 5.50 -14.24 -13.14
C HIS A 221 6.98 -14.27 -12.69
N GLU A 222 7.85 -14.87 -13.51
CA GLU A 222 9.29 -14.91 -13.24
C GLU A 222 9.93 -13.53 -13.33
N ASP A 223 9.61 -12.76 -14.38
CA ASP A 223 10.12 -11.41 -14.55
C ASP A 223 9.66 -10.47 -13.44
N ILE A 224 8.40 -10.59 -13.01
CA ILE A 224 7.85 -9.83 -11.88
C ILE A 224 8.66 -10.11 -10.61
N ARG A 225 8.85 -11.39 -10.27
CA ARG A 225 9.66 -11.76 -9.09
C ARG A 225 11.10 -11.26 -9.22
N LYS A 226 11.72 -11.42 -10.39
CA LYS A 226 13.09 -11.00 -10.64
C LYS A 226 13.28 -9.49 -10.43
N GLU A 227 12.39 -8.68 -10.98
CA GLU A 227 12.48 -7.22 -10.83
C GLU A 227 12.12 -6.76 -9.41
N TRP A 228 11.19 -7.44 -8.72
CA TRP A 228 10.88 -7.12 -7.32
C TRP A 228 12.00 -7.54 -6.36
N THR A 229 12.67 -8.67 -6.60
CA THR A 229 13.90 -9.05 -5.88
C THR A 229 15.01 -8.04 -6.16
N ARG A 230 15.16 -7.60 -7.41
CA ARG A 230 16.12 -6.54 -7.75
C ARG A 230 15.82 -5.26 -7.00
N LEU A 231 14.56 -4.83 -6.95
CA LEU A 231 14.12 -3.65 -6.21
C LEU A 231 14.50 -3.76 -4.72
N LEU A 232 14.26 -4.92 -4.09
CA LEU A 232 14.66 -5.14 -2.68
C LEU A 232 16.16 -5.04 -2.43
N ASN A 233 17.00 -5.34 -3.43
CA ASN A 233 18.46 -5.21 -3.34
C ASN A 233 18.95 -3.78 -3.56
N LEU A 234 18.12 -2.89 -4.12
CA LEU A 234 18.44 -1.48 -4.33
C LEU A 234 18.10 -0.59 -3.12
N ILE A 235 17.31 -1.10 -2.18
CA ILE A 235 16.73 -0.33 -1.05
C ILE A 235 17.11 -0.87 0.32
#